data_AF-A0A7J7QHU5-F1
#
_entry.id   AF-A0A7J7QHU5-F1
#
_cell.length_a   1.000
_cell.length_b   1.000
_cell.length_c   1.000
_cell.angle_alpha   90.00
_cell.angle_beta   90.00
_cell.angle_gamma   90.00
#
_symmetry.space_group_name_H-M   'P 1'
#
loop_
_entity.id
_entity.type
_entity.pdbx_description
1 polymer ?
#
loop_
_entity_poly.entity_id
_entity_poly.type
_entity_poly.pdbx_seq_one_letter_code
_entity_poly.pdbx_strand_id
1 'polypeptide(L)'
;MEAPNRLALQLDAEISCVITAMRQNAKWAVVPGKYNEEDQMEPEPHYEDFRSLRRKIFDWEDWSAVQPLEFLAPFLKLVREPEVSGPITGVALTALWRLLSSGVLGVHCKGAAVAVNAIVDNTTQCKFEATSPASDEVVLFNILQVTSRCTCRSCVMRC
;
A
#
# COMPACT_ATOMS: atom_id res chain seq x y z
N MET A 1 11.41 28.01 0.86
CA MET A 1 10.47 26.93 0.48
C MET A 1 11.34 25.70 0.28
N GLU A 2 11.55 24.90 1.33
CA GLU A 2 12.30 23.65 1.21
C GLU A 2 11.58 22.73 0.22
N ALA A 3 12.35 22.07 -0.64
CA ALA A 3 11.77 21.13 -1.59
C ALA A 3 11.10 19.99 -0.80
N PRO A 4 9.87 19.58 -1.15
CA PRO A 4 9.20 18.47 -0.48
C PRO A 4 10.07 17.22 -0.54
N ASN A 5 10.16 16.50 0.58
CA ASN A 5 10.97 15.30 0.68
C ASN A 5 10.54 14.29 -0.40
N ARG A 6 11.50 13.84 -1.21
CA ARG A 6 11.25 12.87 -2.30
C ARG A 6 10.54 11.61 -1.80
N LEU A 7 10.82 11.16 -0.58
CA LEU A 7 10.17 10.00 0.04
C LEU A 7 8.69 10.29 0.32
N ALA A 8 8.37 11.48 0.81
CA ALA A 8 6.99 11.93 1.05
C ALA A 8 6.17 11.92 -0.25
N LEU A 9 6.73 12.51 -1.31
CA LEU A 9 6.06 12.55 -2.62
C LEU A 9 5.85 11.16 -3.22
N GLN A 10 6.83 10.27 -3.07
CA GLN A 10 6.70 8.91 -3.55
C GLN A 10 5.61 8.15 -2.80
N LEU A 11 5.58 8.25 -1.46
CA LEU A 11 4.54 7.61 -0.64
C LEU A 11 3.16 8.20 -0.94
N ASP A 12 3.05 9.52 -1.10
CA ASP A 12 1.79 10.18 -1.47
C ASP A 12 1.23 9.67 -2.80
N ALA A 13 2.10 9.45 -3.79
CA ALA A 13 1.70 8.90 -5.09
C ALA A 13 1.11 7.49 -4.94
N GLU A 14 1.78 6.61 -4.19
CA GLU A 14 1.30 5.23 -3.98
C GLU A 14 0.01 5.20 -3.13
N ILE A 15 -0.09 6.04 -2.09
CA ILE A 15 -1.32 6.21 -1.30
C ILE A 15 -2.47 6.68 -2.19
N SER A 16 -2.21 7.65 -3.07
CA SER A 16 -3.21 8.19 -3.98
C SER A 16 -3.71 7.16 -4.99
N CYS A 17 -2.82 6.28 -5.49
CA CYS A 17 -3.23 5.15 -6.33
C CYS A 17 -4.22 4.22 -5.60
N VAL A 18 -3.92 3.83 -4.35
CA VAL A 18 -4.79 2.95 -3.56
C VAL A 18 -6.14 3.61 -3.26
N ILE A 19 -6.13 4.87 -2.80
CA ILE A 19 -7.35 5.65 -2.55
C ILE A 19 -8.21 5.77 -3.81
N THR A 20 -7.58 5.96 -4.98
CA THR A 20 -8.29 6.06 -6.26
C THR A 20 -8.90 4.72 -6.66
N ALA A 21 -8.17 3.62 -6.52
CA ALA A 21 -8.69 2.27 -6.80
C ALA A 21 -9.87 1.90 -5.90
N MET A 22 -9.77 2.24 -4.62
CA MET A 22 -10.85 2.17 -3.65
C MET A 22 -12.11 2.89 -4.17
N ARG A 23 -12.00 4.19 -4.52
CA ARG A 23 -13.13 4.98 -5.05
C ARG A 23 -13.76 4.45 -6.35
N GLN A 24 -13.01 3.68 -7.14
CA GLN A 24 -13.47 3.16 -8.44
C GLN A 24 -14.20 1.82 -8.36
N ASN A 25 -14.09 1.10 -7.25
CA ASN A 25 -14.77 -0.19 -7.07
C ASN A 25 -16.30 0.01 -7.13
N ALA A 26 -17.07 -0.89 -7.76
CA ALA A 26 -18.52 -0.73 -7.95
C ALA A 26 -19.33 -0.60 -6.64
N LYS A 27 -18.80 -1.09 -5.51
CA LYS A 27 -19.32 -0.78 -4.15
C LYS A 27 -19.20 0.73 -3.79
N TRP A 28 -18.39 1.50 -4.53
CA TRP A 28 -17.88 2.86 -4.26
C TRP A 28 -18.14 3.85 -5.41
N ALA A 29 -18.52 3.36 -6.60
CA ALA A 29 -18.87 4.20 -7.73
C ALA A 29 -20.10 5.02 -7.34
N VAL A 30 -19.89 6.32 -7.14
CA VAL A 30 -20.95 7.31 -6.87
C VAL A 30 -21.96 7.21 -8.01
N VAL A 31 -23.10 6.56 -7.76
CA VAL A 31 -24.19 6.46 -8.73
C VAL A 31 -24.78 7.87 -8.91
N PRO A 32 -24.69 8.50 -10.09
CA PRO A 32 -25.28 9.81 -10.30
C PRO A 32 -26.80 9.64 -10.31
N GLY A 33 -27.48 10.07 -9.24
CA GLY A 33 -28.94 9.98 -9.12
C GLY A 33 -29.48 9.51 -7.77
N LYS A 34 -28.63 9.03 -6.84
CA LYS A 34 -29.00 8.84 -5.43
C LYS A 34 -28.44 9.98 -4.58
N TYR A 35 -28.90 11.20 -4.84
CA TYR A 35 -28.76 12.31 -3.89
C TYR A 35 -29.89 12.16 -2.88
N ASN A 36 -29.62 11.48 -1.76
CA ASN A 36 -30.29 11.57 -0.45
C ASN A 36 -29.89 10.34 0.38
N GLU A 37 -28.68 10.34 0.95
CA GLU A 37 -28.18 9.48 2.04
C GLU A 37 -26.70 9.89 2.29
N GLU A 38 -26.49 11.14 2.70
CA GLU A 38 -25.18 11.80 2.74
C GLU A 38 -24.23 11.34 3.88
N ASP A 39 -24.52 10.30 4.69
CA ASP A 39 -23.70 10.04 5.91
C ASP A 39 -23.49 8.57 6.34
N GLN A 40 -23.72 7.55 5.49
CA GLN A 40 -23.57 6.14 5.93
C GLN A 40 -22.89 5.19 4.93
N MET A 41 -22.00 5.67 4.06
CA MET A 41 -20.90 4.80 3.64
C MET A 41 -19.87 4.88 4.75
N GLU A 42 -19.99 4.03 5.78
CA GLU A 42 -18.93 3.85 6.78
C GLU A 42 -17.62 3.75 6.00
N PRO A 43 -16.68 4.70 6.15
CA PRO A 43 -15.42 4.61 5.45
C PRO A 43 -14.79 3.30 5.88
N GLU A 44 -14.75 2.34 4.95
CA GLU A 44 -14.05 1.06 5.10
C GLU A 44 -12.77 1.32 5.89
N PRO A 45 -12.49 0.57 6.97
CA PRO A 45 -11.47 0.95 7.96
C PRO A 45 -10.10 1.24 7.33
N HIS A 46 -9.82 0.65 6.17
CA HIS A 46 -8.61 0.89 5.40
C HIS A 46 -8.56 2.28 4.73
N TYR A 47 -9.68 2.85 4.26
CA TYR A 47 -9.70 4.17 3.61
C TYR A 47 -9.23 5.27 4.57
N GLU A 48 -9.68 5.26 5.83
CA GLU A 48 -9.22 6.22 6.82
C GLU A 48 -7.77 5.95 7.25
N ASP A 49 -7.32 4.68 7.28
CA ASP A 49 -5.90 4.35 7.50
C ASP A 49 -5.00 5.04 6.45
N PHE A 50 -5.37 5.00 5.16
CA PHE A 50 -4.63 5.69 4.09
C PHE A 50 -4.76 7.22 4.15
N ARG A 51 -5.93 7.75 4.49
CA ARG A 51 -6.13 9.20 4.65
C ARG A 51 -5.33 9.75 5.83
N SER A 52 -5.29 9.02 6.93
CA SER A 52 -4.49 9.33 8.12
C SER A 52 -3.00 9.27 7.79
N LEU A 53 -2.54 8.22 7.12
CA LEU A 53 -1.15 8.13 6.65
C LEU A 53 -0.78 9.31 5.76
N ARG A 54 -1.62 9.68 4.78
CA ARG A 54 -1.36 10.81 3.87
C ARG A 54 -1.23 12.15 4.60
N ARG A 55 -1.88 12.34 5.76
CA ARG A 55 -1.66 13.52 6.59
C ARG A 55 -0.29 13.46 7.26
N LYS A 56 0.00 12.32 7.92
CA LYS A 56 1.26 12.09 8.65
C LYS A 56 2.51 12.23 7.79
N ILE A 57 2.50 11.78 6.52
CA ILE A 57 3.71 11.85 5.68
C ILE A 57 4.23 13.29 5.50
N PHE A 58 3.35 14.30 5.52
CA PHE A 58 3.76 15.70 5.39
C PHE A 58 4.04 16.37 6.74
N ASP A 59 3.65 15.72 7.85
CA ASP A 59 3.92 16.19 9.21
C ASP A 59 5.29 15.71 9.73
N TRP A 60 5.92 14.73 9.09
CA TRP A 60 7.24 14.25 9.48
C TRP A 60 8.36 15.21 9.07
N GLU A 61 8.99 15.83 10.07
CA GLU A 61 10.16 16.69 9.90
C GLU A 61 11.44 15.88 9.60
N ASP A 62 11.70 14.83 10.38
CA ASP A 62 12.86 13.95 10.21
C ASP A 62 12.46 12.53 9.75
N TRP A 63 12.53 12.34 8.42
CA TRP A 63 12.27 11.05 7.78
C TRP A 63 13.26 9.94 8.15
N SER A 64 14.44 10.28 8.68
CA SER A 64 15.40 9.27 9.13
C SER A 64 15.01 8.62 10.47
N ALA A 65 14.14 9.28 11.25
CA ALA A 65 13.61 8.78 12.50
C ALA A 65 12.35 7.92 12.33
N VAL A 66 11.64 8.07 11.21
CA VAL A 66 10.40 7.34 10.90
C VAL A 66 10.69 5.86 10.70
N GLN A 67 9.97 5.01 11.43
CA GLN A 67 10.08 3.56 11.26
C GLN A 67 9.33 3.13 9.99
N PRO A 68 9.92 2.26 9.15
CA PRO A 68 9.27 1.75 7.96
C PRO A 68 7.86 1.19 8.13
N LEU A 69 7.64 0.48 9.24
CA LEU A 69 6.33 -0.10 9.53
C LEU A 69 5.25 0.96 9.74
N GLU A 70 5.62 2.20 10.11
CA GLU A 70 4.66 3.28 10.32
C GLU A 70 3.94 3.68 9.02
N PHE A 71 4.66 3.74 7.90
CA PHE A 71 4.06 4.01 6.59
C PHE A 71 3.65 2.74 5.82
N LEU A 72 4.20 1.57 6.14
CA LEU A 72 3.83 0.32 5.46
C LEU A 72 2.56 -0.32 6.04
N ALA A 73 2.25 -0.10 7.32
CA ALA A 73 1.16 -0.79 8.01
C ALA A 73 -0.20 -0.73 7.28
N PRO A 74 -0.65 0.41 6.71
CA PRO A 74 -1.92 0.46 5.97
C PRO A 74 -1.92 -0.45 4.73
N PHE A 75 -0.80 -0.52 4.00
CA PHE A 75 -0.66 -1.42 2.84
C PHE A 75 -0.66 -2.88 3.26
N LEU A 76 0.06 -3.23 4.33
CA LEU A 76 0.15 -4.61 4.83
C LEU A 76 -1.20 -5.12 5.36
N LYS A 77 -1.94 -4.26 6.07
CA LYS A 77 -3.28 -4.56 6.54
C LYS A 77 -4.24 -4.79 5.37
N LEU A 78 -4.19 -3.91 4.36
CA LEU A 78 -5.06 -4.00 3.19
C LEU A 78 -4.84 -5.29 2.38
N VAL A 79 -3.59 -5.72 2.13
CA VAL A 79 -3.32 -6.94 1.34
C VAL A 79 -3.65 -8.23 2.07
N ARG A 80 -3.79 -8.19 3.41
CA ARG A 80 -4.22 -9.34 4.21
C ARG A 80 -5.74 -9.49 4.29
N GLU A 81 -6.48 -8.45 3.94
CA GLU A 81 -7.91 -8.40 4.18
C GLU A 81 -8.67 -9.21 3.12
N PRO A 82 -9.34 -10.32 3.49
CA PRO A 82 -10.01 -11.20 2.52
C PRO A 82 -11.17 -10.54 1.77
N GLU A 83 -11.78 -9.50 2.33
CA GLU A 83 -12.94 -8.81 1.75
C GLU A 83 -12.55 -7.73 0.73
N VAL A 84 -11.25 -7.45 0.58
CA VAL A 84 -10.76 -6.46 -0.39
C VAL A 84 -10.72 -7.08 -1.78
N SER A 85 -11.28 -6.36 -2.75
CA SER A 85 -11.38 -6.82 -4.14
C SER A 85 -10.01 -6.95 -4.81
N GLY A 86 -9.89 -7.94 -5.71
CA GLY A 86 -8.69 -8.17 -6.52
C GLY A 86 -8.05 -6.91 -7.11
N PRO A 87 -8.80 -5.98 -7.74
CA PRO A 87 -8.22 -4.75 -8.29
C PRO A 87 -7.57 -3.85 -7.23
N ILE A 88 -8.20 -3.69 -6.06
CA ILE A 88 -7.66 -2.87 -4.97
C ILE A 88 -6.41 -3.55 -4.39
N THR A 89 -6.47 -4.85 -4.13
CA THR A 89 -5.33 -5.65 -3.65
C THR A 89 -4.16 -5.59 -4.64
N GLY A 90 -4.45 -5.66 -5.94
CA GLY A 90 -3.46 -5.55 -7.01
C GLY A 90 -2.73 -4.21 -7.03
N VAL A 91 -3.45 -3.10 -6.84
CA VAL A 91 -2.84 -1.77 -6.69
C VAL A 91 -1.98 -1.68 -5.43
N ALA A 92 -2.45 -2.22 -4.30
CA ALA A 92 -1.71 -2.22 -3.04
C ALA A 92 -0.40 -3.02 -3.12
N LEU A 93 -0.41 -4.20 -3.75
CA LEU A 93 0.79 -5.00 -3.98
C LEU A 93 1.76 -4.32 -4.96
N THR A 94 1.24 -3.65 -5.98
CA THR A 94 2.05 -2.85 -6.91
C THR A 94 2.76 -1.72 -6.17
N ALA A 95 2.06 -1.01 -5.28
CA ALA A 95 2.63 0.02 -4.43
C ALA A 95 3.75 -0.52 -3.55
N LEU A 96 3.53 -1.65 -2.86
CA LEU A 96 4.57 -2.32 -2.05
C LEU A 96 5.80 -2.68 -2.89
N TRP A 97 5.61 -3.23 -4.08
CA TRP A 97 6.71 -3.56 -4.99
C TRP A 97 7.50 -2.32 -5.44
N ARG A 98 6.83 -1.19 -5.72
CA ARG A 98 7.49 0.07 -6.11
C ARG A 98 8.25 0.69 -4.96
N LEU A 99 7.70 0.67 -3.74
CA LEU A 99 8.39 1.15 -2.53
C LEU A 99 9.64 0.32 -2.22
N LEU A 100 9.56 -1.01 -2.38
CA LEU A 100 10.73 -1.90 -2.28
C LEU A 100 11.77 -1.61 -3.37
N SER A 101 11.31 -1.34 -4.59
CA SER A 101 12.17 -1.13 -5.74
C SER A 101 12.86 0.24 -5.75
N SER A 102 12.25 1.25 -5.12
CA SER A 102 12.82 2.61 -5.05
C SER A 102 13.93 2.75 -4.01
N GLY A 103 14.11 1.77 -3.11
CA GLY A 103 15.10 1.84 -2.04
C GLY A 103 14.63 2.62 -0.82
N VAL A 104 13.30 2.77 -0.61
CA VAL A 104 12.73 3.36 0.60
C VAL A 104 13.17 2.61 1.87
N LEU A 105 13.48 1.31 1.75
CA LEU A 105 14.02 0.44 2.80
C LEU A 105 15.52 0.13 2.59
N GLY A 106 16.34 1.15 2.32
CA GLY A 106 17.79 0.96 2.06
C GLY A 106 18.64 0.70 3.31
N VAL A 107 19.96 0.46 3.11
CA VAL A 107 20.99 0.12 4.13
C VAL A 107 20.92 0.93 5.44
N HIS A 108 20.62 2.22 5.35
CA HIS A 108 20.63 3.11 6.52
C HIS A 108 19.27 3.23 7.21
N CYS A 109 18.25 2.54 6.70
CA CYS A 109 16.90 2.60 7.23
C CYS A 109 16.77 1.65 8.44
N LYS A 110 16.65 2.25 9.63
CA LYS A 110 16.43 1.50 10.86
C LYS A 110 15.12 0.70 10.76
N GLY A 111 15.18 -0.59 11.07
CA GLY A 111 13.99 -1.45 10.99
C GLY A 111 13.67 -2.00 9.59
N ALA A 112 14.53 -1.78 8.58
CA ALA A 112 14.34 -2.31 7.23
C ALA A 112 14.14 -3.84 7.22
N ALA A 113 14.96 -4.61 7.95
CA ALA A 113 14.83 -6.06 8.02
C ALA A 113 13.47 -6.51 8.60
N VAL A 114 12.99 -5.82 9.65
CA VAL A 114 11.69 -6.11 10.27
C VAL A 114 10.55 -5.79 9.28
N ALA A 115 10.65 -4.67 8.58
CA ALA A 115 9.68 -4.28 7.56
C ALA A 115 9.65 -5.22 6.36
N VAL A 116 10.81 -5.66 5.87
CA VAL A 116 10.90 -6.65 4.79
C VAL A 116 10.27 -7.97 5.22
N ASN A 117 10.54 -8.44 6.44
CA ASN A 117 9.90 -9.64 6.98
C ASN A 117 8.38 -9.48 7.10
N ALA A 118 7.91 -8.32 7.55
CA ALA A 118 6.49 -8.02 7.61
C ALA A 118 5.85 -8.01 6.21
N ILE A 119 6.51 -7.44 5.20
CA ILE A 119 6.03 -7.47 3.82
C ILE A 119 5.89 -8.92 3.35
N VAL A 120 6.92 -9.75 3.53
CA VAL A 120 6.88 -11.17 3.13
C VAL A 120 5.77 -11.92 3.86
N ASP A 121 5.65 -11.77 5.18
CA ASP A 121 4.63 -12.46 5.97
C ASP A 121 3.20 -12.07 5.56
N ASN A 122 2.94 -10.76 5.36
CA ASN A 122 1.62 -10.29 4.95
C ASN A 122 1.31 -10.65 3.48
N THR A 123 2.29 -10.59 2.58
CA THR A 123 2.11 -10.94 1.17
C THR A 123 1.95 -12.45 0.95
N THR A 124 2.67 -13.30 1.69
CA THR A 124 2.50 -14.76 1.61
C THR A 124 1.17 -15.23 2.19
N GLN A 125 0.59 -14.44 3.10
CA GLN A 125 -0.74 -14.65 3.66
C GLN A 125 -1.80 -13.75 3.02
N CYS A 126 -1.50 -13.16 1.85
CA CYS A 126 -2.43 -12.30 1.12
C CYS A 126 -3.74 -13.05 0.85
N LYS A 127 -4.85 -12.37 1.10
CA LYS A 127 -6.20 -12.85 0.76
C LYS A 127 -6.91 -11.74 0.00
N PHE A 128 -7.79 -12.12 -0.92
CA PHE A 128 -8.57 -11.16 -1.68
C PHE A 128 -9.87 -11.79 -2.18
N GLU A 129 -10.88 -10.95 -2.38
CA GLU A 129 -12.12 -11.31 -3.03
C GLU A 129 -11.84 -11.50 -4.54
N ALA A 130 -12.01 -12.72 -5.03
CA ALA A 130 -11.86 -13.05 -6.45
C ALA A 130 -12.91 -12.26 -7.26
N THR A 131 -12.47 -11.58 -8.32
CA THR A 131 -13.34 -10.66 -9.07
C THR A 131 -13.44 -11.03 -10.53
N SER A 132 -12.31 -11.22 -11.20
CA SER A 132 -12.22 -11.63 -12.59
C SER A 132 -10.88 -12.30 -12.83
N PRO A 133 -10.79 -13.31 -13.72
CA PRO A 133 -9.54 -14.03 -13.97
C PRO A 133 -8.36 -13.10 -14.29
N ALA A 134 -8.58 -12.06 -15.09
CA ALA A 134 -7.54 -11.10 -15.44
C ALA A 134 -7.03 -10.29 -14.23
N SER A 135 -7.92 -9.85 -13.34
CA SER A 135 -7.51 -9.14 -12.12
C SER A 135 -6.79 -10.09 -11.15
N ASP A 136 -7.30 -11.31 -11.02
CA ASP A 136 -6.79 -12.29 -10.07
C ASP A 136 -5.37 -12.75 -10.50
N GLU A 137 -5.13 -12.92 -11.81
CA GLU A 137 -3.80 -13.19 -12.37
C GLU A 137 -2.80 -12.06 -12.06
N VAL A 138 -3.23 -10.80 -12.16
CA VAL A 138 -2.38 -9.64 -11.82
C VAL A 138 -2.01 -9.65 -10.33
N VAL A 139 -2.96 -9.95 -9.45
CA VAL A 139 -2.70 -10.06 -8.01
C VAL A 139 -1.68 -11.17 -7.72
N LEU A 140 -1.89 -12.36 -8.30
CA LEU A 140 -0.98 -13.49 -8.13
C LEU A 140 0.43 -13.18 -8.65
N PHE A 141 0.53 -12.54 -9.82
CA PHE A 141 1.80 -12.09 -10.36
C PHE A 141 2.50 -11.10 -9.42
N ASN A 142 1.76 -10.14 -8.86
CA ASN A 142 2.33 -9.14 -7.94
C ASN A 142 2.79 -9.76 -6.62
N ILE A 143 2.10 -10.78 -6.08
CA ILE A 143 2.55 -11.55 -4.91
C ILE A 143 3.94 -12.17 -5.18
N LEU A 144 4.12 -12.78 -6.36
CA LEU A 144 5.41 -13.35 -6.76
C LEU A 144 6.49 -12.28 -6.89
N GLN A 145 6.18 -11.14 -7.50
CA GLN A 145 7.13 -10.03 -7.67
C GLN A 145 7.62 -9.49 -6.32
N VAL A 146 6.71 -9.24 -5.38
CA VAL A 146 7.06 -8.75 -4.03
C VAL A 146 7.92 -9.77 -3.29
N THR A 147 7.51 -11.04 -3.26
CA THR A 147 8.21 -12.10 -2.52
C THR A 147 9.61 -12.36 -3.10
N SER A 148 9.73 -12.38 -4.43
CA SER A 148 11.03 -12.50 -5.12
C SER A 148 11.95 -11.33 -4.80
N ARG A 149 11.40 -10.10 -4.77
CA ARG A 149 12.18 -8.89 -4.48
C ARG A 149 12.74 -8.88 -3.06
N CYS A 150 12.05 -9.48 -2.10
CA CYS A 150 12.49 -9.63 -0.71
C CYS A 150 13.50 -10.78 -0.52
N THR A 151 13.40 -11.84 -1.33
CA THR A 151 14.23 -13.06 -1.19
C THR A 151 15.54 -12.99 -1.98
N CYS A 152 15.62 -12.13 -3.00
CA CYS A 152 16.82 -11.96 -3.82
C CYS A 152 18.00 -11.42 -2.99
N ARG A 153 19.05 -12.24 -2.83
CA ARG A 153 20.27 -11.93 -2.06
C ARG A 153 20.98 -10.65 -2.52
N SER A 154 20.90 -10.30 -3.80
CA SER A 154 21.50 -9.08 -4.36
C SER A 154 20.76 -7.80 -3.92
N CYS A 155 19.51 -7.93 -3.47
CA CYS A 155 18.67 -6.84 -3.00
C CYS A 155 18.74 -6.67 -1.48
N VAL A 156 18.84 -7.77 -0.73
CA VAL A 156 19.06 -7.75 0.73
C VAL A 156 20.48 -7.25 1.07
N MET A 157 21.48 -7.39 0.18
CA MET A 157 22.82 -6.82 0.37
C MET A 157 22.95 -5.31 0.09
N ARG A 158 21.82 -4.62 -0.21
CA ARG A 158 21.71 -3.15 -0.04
C ARG A 158 20.86 -2.80 1.19
N CYS A 159 20.75 -3.70 2.16
CA CYS A 159 20.34 -3.44 3.54
C CYS A 159 21.56 -3.56 4.46
#